data_AF-A0A6P6GLG0-F1
#
_entry.id   AF-A0A6P6GLG0-F1
#
_cell.length_a   1.000
_cell.length_b   1.000
_cell.length_c   1.000
_cell.angle_alpha   90.00
_cell.angle_beta   90.00
_cell.angle_gamma   90.00
#
_symmetry.space_group_name_H-M   'P 1'
#
loop_
_entity.id
_entity.type
_entity.pdbx_description
1 polymer ?
#
loop_
_entity_poly.entity_id
_entity_poly.type
_entity_poly.pdbx_seq_one_letter_code
_entity_poly.pdbx_strand_id
1 'polypeptide(L)'
;MFSFFSFEPKTQLELHRYESKKLNFIFFVQHNKEMVFLCWARPSPQEQKSCIDRSGAFNYDAKYRGATAKPLSCLKEDKELSHEGFALNHARVLVGSGIEAYEKGKNALQAWRHFGLNWAFVDPKTPVQNGAKFCVCVKEFLPWVMMPLKVVYVDEKSTKQSKASFCFGSGTLQGHLLVLNSTIMYLVFLKNI
;
A
#
# COMPACT_ATOMS: atom_id res chain seq x y z
N MET A 1 -14.36 9.91 7.76
CA MET A 1 -13.83 10.50 6.50
C MET A 1 -12.58 9.74 6.08
N PHE A 2 -12.57 9.05 4.92
CA PHE A 2 -11.41 8.33 4.39
C PHE A 2 -10.57 9.23 3.49
N SER A 3 -9.26 9.22 3.62
CA SER A 3 -8.37 9.79 2.59
C SER A 3 -7.45 8.72 2.01
N PHE A 4 -7.27 8.74 0.68
CA PHE A 4 -6.36 7.89 -0.07
C PHE A 4 -5.27 8.75 -0.69
N PHE A 5 -4.02 8.33 -0.61
CA PHE A 5 -2.90 8.99 -1.27
C PHE A 5 -2.20 7.95 -2.17
N SER A 6 -1.96 8.29 -3.45
CA SER A 6 -1.30 7.41 -4.44
C SER A 6 -0.47 8.20 -5.45
N PHE A 7 0.85 8.13 -5.38
CA PHE A 7 1.78 8.93 -6.20
C PHE A 7 1.90 8.34 -7.63
N GLU A 8 1.78 9.16 -8.68
CA GLU A 8 1.85 8.70 -10.08
C GLU A 8 2.39 9.77 -11.06
N PRO A 9 3.32 9.44 -11.98
CA PRO A 9 3.60 10.20 -13.18
C PRO A 9 3.06 9.52 -14.47
N LYS A 10 2.81 10.32 -15.52
CA LYS A 10 2.22 9.88 -16.81
C LYS A 10 3.26 9.16 -17.70
N THR A 11 2.99 7.95 -18.21
CA THR A 11 2.45 7.61 -19.56
C THR A 11 2.77 6.16 -20.02
N GLN A 12 1.77 5.52 -20.65
CA GLN A 12 1.70 4.50 -21.74
C GLN A 12 2.88 3.57 -22.09
N LEU A 13 2.65 2.24 -22.13
CA LEU A 13 3.30 1.30 -23.08
C LEU A 13 2.65 -0.10 -23.20
N GLU A 14 2.83 -0.72 -24.37
CA GLU A 14 2.28 -2.00 -24.87
C GLU A 14 2.91 -3.26 -24.26
N LEU A 15 2.10 -4.32 -24.11
CA LEU A 15 2.45 -5.64 -23.58
C LEU A 15 2.56 -6.69 -24.70
N HIS A 16 3.73 -7.30 -24.88
CA HIS A 16 3.89 -8.49 -25.73
C HIS A 16 3.58 -9.79 -24.97
N ARG A 17 2.75 -10.63 -25.60
CA ARG A 17 2.17 -11.88 -25.09
C ARG A 17 3.15 -13.07 -25.22
N TYR A 18 3.33 -13.84 -24.15
CA TYR A 18 3.88 -15.20 -24.21
C TYR A 18 2.90 -16.16 -23.53
N GLU A 19 2.44 -17.18 -24.25
CA GLU A 19 1.55 -18.21 -23.71
C GLU A 19 2.33 -19.48 -23.37
N SER A 20 2.12 -20.04 -22.18
CA SER A 20 2.49 -21.41 -21.87
C SER A 20 1.42 -22.11 -21.05
N LYS A 21 1.13 -23.36 -21.42
CA LYS A 21 0.05 -24.18 -20.91
C LYS A 21 0.49 -24.95 -19.65
N LYS A 22 -0.35 -24.83 -18.61
CA LYS A 22 -0.59 -25.82 -17.55
C LYS A 22 0.63 -26.28 -16.74
N LEU A 23 1.13 -25.40 -15.88
CA LEU A 23 1.87 -25.75 -14.66
C LEU A 23 1.75 -24.57 -13.65
N ASN A 24 1.59 -24.87 -12.36
CA ASN A 24 1.61 -23.89 -11.26
C ASN A 24 3.03 -23.33 -11.09
N PHE A 25 3.49 -22.53 -12.05
CA PHE A 25 4.77 -21.84 -11.97
C PHE A 25 4.57 -20.45 -11.38
N ILE A 26 5.20 -20.19 -10.24
CA ILE A 26 5.56 -18.83 -9.85
C ILE A 26 6.66 -18.40 -10.82
N PHE A 27 6.36 -17.44 -11.69
CA PHE A 27 7.38 -16.85 -12.55
C PHE A 27 8.10 -15.74 -11.79
N PHE A 28 9.41 -15.87 -11.67
CA PHE A 28 10.28 -14.78 -11.27
C PHE A 28 10.82 -14.14 -12.55
N VAL A 29 10.36 -12.93 -12.87
CA VAL A 29 11.00 -12.15 -13.92
C VAL A 29 12.16 -11.41 -13.28
N GLN A 30 13.38 -11.92 -13.48
CA GLN A 30 14.60 -11.25 -13.03
C GLN A 30 15.19 -10.46 -14.20
N HIS A 31 14.74 -9.23 -14.38
CA HIS A 31 15.41 -8.25 -15.23
C HIS A 31 16.15 -7.28 -14.31
N ASN A 32 17.49 -7.36 -14.27
CA ASN A 32 18.41 -6.49 -13.54
C ASN A 32 17.88 -5.83 -12.23
N LYS A 33 18.17 -6.47 -11.09
CA LYS A 33 18.01 -5.98 -9.69
C LYS A 33 16.60 -5.86 -9.10
N GLU A 34 15.52 -6.09 -9.83
CA GLU A 34 14.16 -6.05 -9.26
C GLU A 34 13.49 -7.43 -9.27
N MET A 35 13.10 -7.92 -8.09
CA MET A 35 12.28 -9.13 -7.95
C MET A 35 10.80 -8.75 -8.05
N VAL A 36 10.02 -9.47 -8.84
CA VAL A 36 8.55 -9.33 -8.90
C VAL A 36 7.93 -10.68 -8.58
N PHE A 37 6.88 -10.69 -7.76
CA PHE A 37 6.21 -11.91 -7.31
C PHE A 37 4.88 -12.12 -8.05
N LEU A 38 4.83 -13.12 -8.93
CA LEU A 38 3.66 -13.42 -9.76
C LEU A 38 3.08 -14.81 -9.47
N CYS A 39 1.74 -14.92 -9.39
CA CYS A 39 1.01 -16.18 -9.22
C CYS A 39 -0.13 -16.29 -10.24
N TRP A 40 -0.31 -17.44 -10.89
CA TRP A 40 -1.45 -17.66 -11.80
C TRP A 40 -2.78 -17.86 -11.06
N ALA A 41 -2.69 -18.38 -9.84
CA ALA A 41 -3.81 -18.53 -8.92
C ALA A 41 -3.78 -17.45 -7.84
N ARG A 42 -4.89 -17.33 -7.11
CA ARG A 42 -4.96 -16.43 -5.95
C ARG A 42 -3.88 -16.83 -4.92
N PRO A 43 -3.01 -15.91 -4.48
CA PRO A 43 -1.92 -16.26 -3.58
C PRO A 43 -2.37 -16.86 -2.25
N SER A 44 -1.78 -17.99 -1.88
CA SER A 44 -1.95 -18.66 -0.59
C SER A 44 -1.20 -17.93 0.55
N PRO A 45 -1.53 -18.19 1.82
CA PRO A 45 -0.79 -17.62 2.95
C PRO A 45 0.71 -17.98 2.95
N GLN A 46 1.08 -19.17 2.45
CA GLN A 46 2.48 -19.58 2.37
C GLN A 46 3.25 -18.80 1.30
N GLU A 47 2.63 -18.55 0.14
CA GLU A 47 3.22 -17.73 -0.93
C GLU A 47 3.38 -16.27 -0.48
N GLN A 48 2.38 -15.72 0.21
CA GLN A 48 2.45 -14.39 0.81
C GLN A 48 3.58 -14.28 1.82
N LYS A 49 3.72 -15.27 2.72
CA LYS A 49 4.83 -15.33 3.67
C LYS A 49 6.19 -15.39 2.96
N SER A 50 6.32 -16.24 1.94
CA SER A 50 7.54 -16.35 1.14
C SER A 50 7.90 -15.03 0.43
N CYS A 51 6.91 -14.30 -0.10
CA CYS A 51 7.08 -12.96 -0.66
C CYS A 51 7.62 -11.98 0.39
N ILE A 52 7.05 -11.97 1.59
CA ILE A 52 7.47 -11.10 2.70
C ILE A 52 8.88 -11.46 3.19
N ASP A 53 9.20 -12.74 3.35
CA ASP A 53 10.50 -13.20 3.84
C ASP A 53 11.63 -12.90 2.83
N ARG A 54 11.31 -12.95 1.53
CA ARG A 54 12.24 -12.60 0.45
C ARG A 54 12.28 -11.11 0.14
N SER A 55 11.33 -10.33 0.65
CA SER A 55 11.33 -8.87 0.47
C SER A 55 12.52 -8.24 1.21
N GLY A 56 13.24 -7.37 0.50
CA GLY A 56 14.42 -6.70 1.03
C GLY A 56 14.08 -5.50 1.92
N ALA A 57 14.98 -4.51 1.92
CA ALA A 57 14.75 -3.23 2.59
C ALA A 57 13.66 -2.41 1.87
N PHE A 58 13.36 -1.21 2.39
CA PHE A 58 12.58 -0.23 1.64
C PHE A 58 13.27 0.06 0.30
N ASN A 59 12.49 0.23 -0.76
CA ASN A 59 12.99 0.57 -2.10
C ASN A 59 13.20 2.09 -2.31
N TYR A 60 13.14 2.87 -1.23
CA TYR A 60 13.40 4.31 -1.21
C TYR A 60 14.20 4.70 0.04
N ASP A 61 14.77 5.90 -0.01
CA ASP A 61 15.69 6.39 1.01
C ASP A 61 15.08 6.52 2.41
N ALA A 62 15.92 6.33 3.42
CA ALA A 62 15.50 6.34 4.81
C ALA A 62 14.84 7.67 5.24
N LYS A 63 15.29 8.80 4.67
CA LYS A 63 14.77 10.13 4.97
C LYS A 63 13.30 10.34 4.60
N TYR A 64 12.76 9.55 3.64
CA TYR A 64 11.37 9.65 3.21
C TYR A 64 10.42 8.71 3.95
N ARG A 65 10.94 7.83 4.82
CA ARG A 65 10.11 6.85 5.55
C ARG A 65 9.17 7.57 6.50
N GLY A 66 7.88 7.46 6.25
CA GLY A 66 6.84 8.07 7.08
C GLY A 66 6.63 9.56 6.82
N ALA A 67 7.16 10.10 5.72
CA ALA A 67 6.98 11.51 5.36
C ALA A 67 5.51 11.93 5.37
N THR A 68 4.59 11.05 4.96
CA THR A 68 3.13 11.34 4.94
C THR A 68 2.45 11.35 6.30
N ALA A 69 3.17 11.10 7.40
CA ALA A 69 2.62 11.31 8.74
C ALA A 69 2.34 12.82 8.98
N LYS A 70 3.05 13.70 8.27
CA LYS A 70 2.81 15.14 8.30
C LYS A 70 1.40 15.48 7.76
N PRO A 71 0.75 16.53 8.28
CA PRO A 71 -0.50 17.05 7.70
C PRO A 71 -0.35 17.40 6.21
N LEU A 72 -1.44 17.28 5.45
CA LEU A 72 -1.44 17.58 4.01
C LEU A 72 -0.95 19.01 3.68
N SER A 73 -1.27 20.01 4.51
CA SER A 73 -0.77 21.38 4.31
C SER A 73 0.75 21.42 4.30
N CYS A 74 1.38 20.77 5.29
CA CYS A 74 2.83 20.64 5.38
C CYS A 74 3.42 19.88 4.18
N LEU A 75 2.73 18.83 3.70
CA LEU A 75 3.20 18.06 2.53
C LEU A 75 3.12 18.83 1.22
N LYS A 76 2.14 19.73 1.06
CA LYS A 76 2.02 20.57 -0.14
C LYS A 76 3.09 21.65 -0.23
N GLU A 77 3.55 22.13 0.93
CA GLU A 77 4.62 23.12 1.03
C GLU A 77 6.02 22.47 1.03
N ASP A 78 6.09 21.15 1.17
CA ASP A 78 7.32 20.37 1.18
C ASP A 78 7.92 20.30 -0.24
N LYS A 79 8.72 21.31 -0.57
CA LYS A 79 9.42 21.40 -1.85
C LYS A 79 10.44 20.28 -2.05
N GLU A 80 10.95 19.68 -0.97
CA GLU A 80 11.93 18.59 -1.05
C GLU A 80 11.31 17.37 -1.73
N LEU A 81 10.11 16.94 -1.30
CA LEU A 81 9.41 15.81 -1.94
C LEU A 81 9.17 16.06 -3.44
N SER A 82 8.72 17.26 -3.81
CA SER A 82 8.48 17.60 -5.22
C SER A 82 9.77 17.67 -6.04
N HIS A 83 10.84 18.23 -5.48
CA HIS A 83 12.15 18.33 -6.13
C HIS A 83 12.76 16.95 -6.39
N GLU A 84 12.49 16.01 -5.49
CA GLU A 84 12.97 14.62 -5.53
C GLU A 84 12.05 13.72 -6.36
N GLY A 85 11.07 14.31 -7.08
CA GLY A 85 10.23 13.62 -8.05
C GLY A 85 8.99 12.93 -7.48
N PHE A 86 8.64 13.14 -6.21
CA PHE A 86 7.42 12.56 -5.62
C PHE A 86 6.17 13.35 -6.04
N ALA A 87 5.21 12.66 -6.66
CA ALA A 87 3.89 13.20 -7.03
C ALA A 87 2.83 13.07 -5.91
N LEU A 88 2.59 14.11 -5.11
CA LEU A 88 1.58 14.04 -4.04
C LEU A 88 0.15 13.87 -4.55
N ASN A 89 -0.48 12.75 -4.26
CA ASN A 89 -1.91 12.53 -4.50
C ASN A 89 -2.67 12.48 -3.19
N HIS A 90 -3.85 13.07 -3.14
CA HIS A 90 -4.72 13.10 -1.97
C HIS A 90 -6.19 13.11 -2.40
N ALA A 91 -6.92 12.07 -2.02
CA ALA A 91 -8.37 12.00 -2.07
C ALA A 91 -8.93 12.04 -0.65
N ARG A 92 -10.18 12.49 -0.50
CA ARG A 92 -10.87 12.54 0.78
C ARG A 92 -12.37 12.36 0.58
N VAL A 93 -12.97 11.43 1.29
CA VAL A 93 -14.37 11.01 1.14
C VAL A 93 -15.04 10.93 2.51
N LEU A 94 -16.22 11.55 2.65
CA LEU A 94 -17.07 11.38 3.82
C LEU A 94 -17.83 10.05 3.71
N VAL A 95 -17.75 9.23 4.76
CA VAL A 95 -18.38 7.89 4.80
C VAL A 95 -19.37 7.71 5.96
N GLY A 96 -19.53 8.75 6.76
CA GLY A 96 -20.29 8.73 7.99
C GLY A 96 -19.75 9.75 8.99
N SER A 97 -20.55 10.01 10.03
CA SER A 97 -20.30 10.96 11.11
C SER A 97 -20.59 10.34 12.48
N GLY A 98 -20.01 10.91 13.53
CA GLY A 98 -20.18 10.44 14.90
C GLY A 98 -19.27 9.26 15.29
N ILE A 99 -19.34 8.91 16.58
CA ILE A 99 -18.46 7.91 17.21
C ILE A 99 -18.63 6.51 16.62
N GLU A 100 -19.86 6.12 16.29
CA GLU A 100 -20.14 4.81 15.72
C GLU A 100 -19.52 4.65 14.33
N ALA A 101 -19.64 5.66 13.47
CA ALA A 101 -19.01 5.66 12.15
C ALA A 101 -17.48 5.67 12.25
N TYR A 102 -16.93 6.36 13.24
CA TYR A 102 -15.49 6.36 13.53
C TYR A 102 -14.99 4.96 13.91
N GLU A 103 -15.63 4.30 14.88
CA GLU A 103 -15.24 2.95 15.33
C GLU A 103 -15.39 1.92 14.21
N LYS A 104 -16.51 1.96 13.46
CA LYS A 104 -16.69 1.09 12.28
C LYS A 104 -15.62 1.31 11.23
N GLY A 105 -15.27 2.57 10.96
CA GLY A 105 -14.18 2.91 10.03
C GLY A 105 -12.84 2.37 10.52
N LYS A 106 -12.49 2.61 11.78
CA LYS A 106 -11.22 2.16 12.39
C LYS A 106 -11.09 0.64 12.28
N ASN A 107 -12.12 -0.08 12.67
CA ASN A 107 -12.18 -1.54 12.54
C ASN A 107 -12.04 -2.00 11.08
N ALA A 108 -12.68 -1.30 10.14
CA ALA A 108 -12.56 -1.61 8.72
C ALA A 108 -11.13 -1.40 8.18
N LEU A 109 -10.40 -0.40 8.66
CA LEU A 109 -8.99 -0.20 8.32
C LEU A 109 -8.10 -1.30 8.91
N GLN A 110 -8.28 -1.59 10.20
CA GLN A 110 -7.52 -2.62 10.90
C GLN A 110 -7.75 -4.02 10.33
N ALA A 111 -8.94 -4.29 9.81
CA ALA A 111 -9.29 -5.54 9.12
C ALA A 111 -9.07 -5.50 7.60
N TRP A 112 -8.33 -4.52 7.08
CA TRP A 112 -7.97 -4.38 5.66
C TRP A 112 -9.15 -4.35 4.67
N ARG A 113 -10.34 -3.93 5.13
CA ARG A 113 -11.57 -3.93 4.31
C ARG A 113 -11.51 -3.01 3.09
N HIS A 114 -10.65 -1.99 3.12
CA HIS A 114 -10.40 -1.11 1.97
C HIS A 114 -9.68 -1.83 0.80
N PHE A 115 -9.03 -2.97 1.07
CA PHE A 115 -8.54 -3.90 0.05
C PHE A 115 -9.51 -5.05 -0.21
N GLY A 116 -10.69 -5.10 0.41
CA GLY A 116 -11.67 -6.19 0.26
C GLY A 116 -12.43 -6.17 -1.07
N LEU A 117 -11.72 -5.95 -2.17
CA LEU A 117 -12.23 -5.93 -3.54
C LEU A 117 -12.07 -7.32 -4.14
N ASN A 118 -12.92 -7.76 -5.08
CA ASN A 118 -12.79 -9.11 -5.67
C ASN A 118 -11.43 -9.33 -6.38
N TRP A 119 -10.74 -8.24 -6.72
CA TRP A 119 -9.47 -8.20 -7.44
C TRP A 119 -8.28 -7.79 -6.58
N ALA A 120 -8.45 -7.46 -5.29
CA ALA A 120 -7.33 -7.15 -4.39
C ALA A 120 -7.58 -7.74 -3.00
N PHE A 121 -6.54 -8.01 -2.22
CA PHE A 121 -6.69 -8.31 -0.79
C PHE A 121 -5.35 -8.21 -0.05
N VAL A 122 -5.46 -8.12 1.27
CA VAL A 122 -4.38 -8.34 2.23
C VAL A 122 -4.83 -9.45 3.17
N ASP A 123 -3.90 -10.25 3.70
CA ASP A 123 -4.24 -11.23 4.74
C ASP A 123 -4.88 -10.51 5.95
N PRO A 124 -6.16 -10.77 6.29
CA PRO A 124 -6.84 -10.11 7.39
C PRO A 124 -6.22 -10.37 8.77
N LYS A 125 -5.34 -11.39 8.89
CA LYS A 125 -4.59 -11.67 10.12
C LYS A 125 -3.40 -10.72 10.32
N THR A 126 -3.04 -9.94 9.31
CA THR A 126 -1.94 -8.99 9.38
C THR A 126 -2.31 -7.85 10.35
N PRO A 127 -1.56 -7.62 11.43
CA PRO A 127 -1.83 -6.50 12.32
C PRO A 127 -1.44 -5.16 11.67
N VAL A 128 -2.31 -4.16 11.79
CA VAL A 128 -1.97 -2.75 11.46
C VAL A 128 -1.18 -2.17 12.62
N GLN A 129 0.11 -2.51 12.69
CA GLN A 129 1.05 -2.04 13.72
C GLN A 129 2.36 -1.61 13.07
N ASN A 130 3.05 -0.63 13.67
CA ASN A 130 4.33 -0.17 13.15
C ASN A 130 5.31 -1.34 13.02
N GLY A 131 5.95 -1.46 11.86
CA GLY A 131 6.92 -2.50 11.56
C GLY A 131 6.33 -3.78 10.97
N ALA A 132 5.01 -3.98 11.00
CA ALA A 132 4.38 -5.14 10.38
C ALA A 132 4.64 -5.17 8.87
N LYS A 133 5.17 -6.28 8.39
CA LYS A 133 5.28 -6.56 6.96
C LYS A 133 4.02 -7.28 6.48
N PHE A 134 3.61 -6.96 5.27
CA PHE A 134 2.45 -7.57 4.63
C PHE A 134 2.63 -7.53 3.12
N CYS A 135 1.74 -8.18 2.38
CA CYS A 135 1.69 -8.01 0.94
C CYS A 135 0.27 -7.72 0.48
N VAL A 136 0.15 -6.76 -0.44
CA VAL A 136 -1.09 -6.54 -1.18
C VAL A 136 -1.07 -7.49 -2.37
N CYS A 137 -2.06 -8.37 -2.44
CA CYS A 137 -2.26 -9.28 -3.56
C CYS A 137 -3.28 -8.66 -4.52
N VAL A 138 -2.87 -8.38 -5.76
CA VAL A 138 -3.73 -7.77 -6.78
C VAL A 138 -3.87 -8.72 -7.95
N LYS A 139 -5.09 -8.88 -8.44
CA LYS A 139 -5.42 -9.60 -9.67
C LYS A 139 -5.51 -8.57 -10.79
N GLU A 140 -4.51 -8.55 -11.65
CA GLU A 140 -4.64 -7.93 -12.97
C GLU A 140 -5.27 -8.92 -13.96
N PHE A 141 -5.42 -8.52 -15.23
CA PHE A 141 -6.09 -9.31 -16.27
C PHE A 141 -5.59 -10.78 -16.34
N LEU A 142 -4.32 -11.02 -15.99
CA LEU A 142 -3.65 -12.24 -15.49
C LEU A 142 -2.14 -11.97 -15.67
N PRO A 143 -1.23 -12.29 -14.72
CA PRO A 143 -1.35 -13.04 -13.45
C PRO A 143 -1.69 -12.18 -12.20
N TRP A 144 -1.82 -12.82 -11.03
CA TRP A 144 -1.81 -12.14 -9.72
C TRP A 144 -0.41 -11.61 -9.39
N VAL A 145 -0.35 -10.42 -8.80
CA VAL A 145 0.88 -9.77 -8.32
C VAL A 145 0.83 -9.69 -6.80
N MET A 146 1.93 -10.06 -6.14
CA MET A 146 2.12 -9.82 -4.71
C MET A 146 3.10 -8.67 -4.50
N MET A 147 2.64 -7.62 -3.85
CA MET A 147 3.41 -6.41 -3.59
C MET A 147 3.74 -6.34 -2.09
N PRO A 148 5.01 -6.57 -1.68
CA PRO A 148 5.41 -6.50 -0.28
C PRO A 148 5.53 -5.05 0.23
N LEU A 149 4.93 -4.79 1.37
CA LEU A 149 4.93 -3.51 2.07
C LEU A 149 5.26 -3.69 3.55
N LYS A 150 5.59 -2.59 4.21
CA LYS A 150 5.79 -2.51 5.66
C LYS A 150 5.06 -1.30 6.22
N VAL A 151 4.28 -1.48 7.28
CA VAL A 151 3.68 -0.37 8.02
C VAL A 151 4.80 0.46 8.65
N VAL A 152 4.82 1.76 8.38
CA VAL A 152 5.88 2.69 8.79
C VAL A 152 5.45 3.53 10.00
N TYR A 153 4.15 3.80 10.13
CA TYR A 153 3.59 4.46 11.30
C TYR A 153 2.13 4.11 11.46
N VAL A 154 1.67 4.20 12.70
CA VAL A 154 0.27 4.20 13.09
C VAL A 154 0.13 5.37 14.07
N ASP A 155 -0.80 6.28 13.80
CA ASP A 155 -1.10 7.43 14.66
C ASP A 155 -2.58 7.36 15.06
N GLU A 156 -2.83 7.30 16.37
CA GLU A 156 -4.14 7.29 16.96
C GLU A 156 -4.24 8.39 18.00
N LYS A 157 -5.18 9.32 17.80
CA LYS A 157 -5.44 10.43 18.71
C LYS A 157 -6.83 10.24 19.30
N SER A 158 -6.87 10.11 20.63
CA SER A 158 -8.10 10.06 21.41
C SER A 158 -7.90 10.95 22.64
N THR A 159 -8.20 12.25 22.52
CA THR A 159 -8.20 13.16 23.67
C THR A 159 -9.55 13.84 23.79
N LYS A 160 -10.00 14.08 25.03
CA LYS A 160 -11.28 14.73 25.35
C LYS A 160 -11.47 16.13 24.71
N GLN A 161 -10.39 16.74 24.23
CA GLN A 161 -10.37 18.09 23.66
C GLN A 161 -10.15 18.12 22.14
N SER A 162 -9.82 16.99 21.49
CA SER A 162 -9.56 16.94 20.04
C SER A 162 -10.43 15.88 19.36
N LYS A 163 -10.72 16.08 18.07
CA LYS A 163 -11.47 15.10 17.28
C LYS A 163 -10.67 13.80 17.17
N ALA A 164 -11.28 12.67 17.55
CA ALA A 164 -10.65 11.37 17.45
C ALA A 164 -10.21 11.07 16.00
N SER A 165 -8.99 10.56 15.84
CA SER A 165 -8.44 10.21 14.54
C SER A 165 -7.60 8.95 14.61
N PHE A 166 -7.65 8.15 13.55
CA PHE A 166 -6.81 6.97 13.37
C PHE A 166 -6.24 6.98 11.95
N CYS A 167 -4.95 6.79 11.80
CA CYS A 167 -4.32 6.63 10.50
C CYS A 167 -3.09 5.73 10.57
N PHE A 168 -2.73 5.17 9.42
CA PHE A 168 -1.48 4.43 9.27
C PHE A 168 -0.95 4.61 7.85
N GLY A 169 0.38 4.61 7.72
CA GLY A 169 1.06 4.66 6.44
C GLY A 169 1.93 3.43 6.25
N SER A 170 2.02 2.97 5.01
CA SER A 170 2.87 1.83 4.63
C SER A 170 3.85 2.22 3.55
N GLY A 171 5.06 1.70 3.64
CA GLY A 171 6.12 1.87 2.66
C GLY A 171 6.37 0.61 1.86
N THR A 172 6.82 0.77 0.63
CA THR A 172 7.15 -0.31 -0.30
C THR A 172 8.49 -0.95 0.01
N LEU A 173 8.52 -2.28 -0.04
CA LEU A 173 9.76 -3.05 0.08
C LEU A 173 10.30 -3.43 -1.31
N GLN A 174 11.59 -3.75 -1.39
CA GLN A 174 12.14 -4.42 -2.56
C GLN A 174 11.33 -5.69 -2.85
N GLY A 175 10.92 -5.89 -4.10
CA GLY A 175 9.92 -6.91 -4.42
C GLY A 175 8.57 -6.36 -4.84
N HIS A 176 8.29 -5.10 -4.47
CA HIS A 176 7.09 -4.40 -4.91
C HIS A 176 7.20 -4.11 -6.39
N LEU A 177 6.21 -4.55 -7.17
CA LEU A 177 6.12 -4.16 -8.57
C LEU A 177 5.99 -2.64 -8.62
N LEU A 178 7.07 -1.99 -9.03
CA LEU A 178 7.05 -0.59 -9.42
C LEU A 178 6.71 -0.61 -10.89
N VAL A 179 5.55 -0.09 -11.27
CA VAL A 179 5.31 0.16 -12.70
C VAL A 179 6.43 1.10 -13.14
N LEU A 180 7.28 0.61 -14.04
CA LEU A 180 8.54 1.18 -14.54
C LEU A 180 8.71 2.67 -14.12
N ASN A 181 9.56 2.89 -13.10
CA ASN A 181 9.87 4.18 -12.46
C ASN A 181 8.84 4.76 -11.45
N SER A 182 8.16 3.95 -10.62
CA SER A 182 7.18 4.46 -9.63
C SER A 182 7.31 3.85 -8.23
N THR A 183 7.62 4.65 -7.20
CA THR A 183 7.46 4.28 -5.78
C THR A 183 6.04 4.62 -5.30
N ILE A 184 5.22 3.63 -4.93
CA ILE A 184 3.81 3.83 -4.56
C ILE A 184 3.64 3.73 -3.03
N MET A 185 3.49 4.86 -2.33
CA MET A 185 3.22 4.86 -0.89
C MET A 185 1.71 4.97 -0.61
N TYR A 186 1.14 4.00 0.10
CA TYR A 186 -0.28 4.01 0.49
C TYR A 186 -0.46 4.57 1.90
N LEU A 187 -1.28 5.62 2.04
CA LEU A 187 -1.74 6.17 3.32
C LEU A 187 -3.27 6.13 3.36
N VAL A 188 -3.82 5.59 4.46
CA VAL A 188 -5.26 5.63 4.74
C VAL A 188 -5.52 6.35 6.06
N PHE A 189 -6.43 7.33 6.03
CA PHE A 189 -6.73 8.22 7.14
C PHE A 189 -8.21 8.20 7.52
N LEU A 190 -8.53 8.18 8.82
CA LEU A 190 -9.88 8.33 9.36
C LEU A 190 -9.98 9.43 10.43
N LYS A 191 -10.93 10.36 10.24
CA LYS A 191 -11.35 11.38 11.22
C LYS A 191 -12.81 11.19 11.61
N ASN A 192 -13.09 11.36 12.91
CA ASN A 192 -14.42 11.66 13.43
C ASN A 192 -14.76 13.13 13.08
N ILE A 193 -15.96 13.40 12.55
CA ILE A 193 -16.42 14.75 12.18
C ILE A 193 -17.38 15.24 13.23
#